data_AF-A0A011QI46-F1
#
_entry.id   AF-A0A011QI46-F1
#
_cell.length_a   1.000
_cell.length_b   1.000
_cell.length_c   1.000
_cell.angle_alpha   90.00
_cell.angle_beta   90.00
_cell.angle_gamma   90.00
#
_symmetry.space_group_name_H-M   'P 1'
#
loop_
_entity.id
_entity.type
_entity.pdbx_description
1 polymer ?
#
loop_
_entity_poly.entity_id
_entity_poly.type
_entity_poly.pdbx_seq_one_letter_code
_entity_poly.pdbx_strand_id
1 'polypeptide(L)'
;MQNHSTHPIPKDAIAIEMVNRLSADDREAFEERAAIIEYDGQVPRAHAECLALLEVLRRDALAVKGAVVLQVEIDGGTEWLLTTDLAFARAHLADIGGSEVAVLDLADVIYEQYGGVAVLGTLG
;
A
#
# COMPACT_ATOMS: atom_id res chain seq x y z
N MET A 1 29.52 -1.44 -12.77
CA MET A 1 28.65 -2.56 -13.17
C MET A 1 27.23 -2.07 -13.07
N GLN A 2 26.51 -1.99 -14.20
CA GLN A 2 25.12 -1.52 -14.23
C GLN A 2 24.22 -2.72 -13.91
N ASN A 3 23.54 -2.68 -12.77
CA ASN A 3 22.50 -3.65 -12.42
C ASN A 3 21.36 -3.52 -13.43
N HIS A 4 21.29 -4.47 -14.37
CA HIS A 4 20.12 -4.64 -15.22
C HIS A 4 19.06 -5.35 -14.39
N SER A 5 18.07 -4.61 -13.89
CA SER A 5 16.85 -5.24 -13.38
C SER A 5 16.17 -5.93 -14.57
N THR A 6 16.01 -7.25 -14.49
CA THR A 6 15.39 -8.10 -15.52
C THR A 6 13.86 -8.00 -15.50
N HIS A 7 13.31 -7.16 -14.63
CA HIS A 7 11.86 -7.09 -14.43
C HIS A 7 11.17 -6.21 -15.49
N PRO A 8 10.01 -6.66 -15.99
CA PRO A 8 9.28 -5.94 -17.02
C PRO A 8 8.76 -4.60 -16.49
N ILE A 9 9.13 -3.50 -17.15
CA ILE A 9 8.55 -2.17 -16.90
C ILE A 9 7.10 -2.18 -17.41
N PRO A 10 6.10 -1.81 -16.58
CA PRO A 10 4.70 -1.75 -17.00
C PRO A 10 4.51 -0.83 -18.22
N LYS A 11 3.68 -1.24 -19.19
CA LYS A 11 3.46 -0.47 -20.43
C LYS A 11 2.17 0.34 -20.45
N ASP A 12 1.13 -0.16 -19.78
CA ASP A 12 -0.16 0.53 -19.71
C ASP A 12 -0.13 1.65 -18.67
N ALA A 13 -0.68 2.83 -18.98
CA ALA A 13 -0.65 3.98 -18.10
C ALA A 13 -1.34 3.73 -16.74
N ILE A 14 -2.43 2.94 -16.74
CA ILE A 14 -3.16 2.57 -15.53
C ILE A 14 -2.30 1.61 -14.70
N ALA A 15 -1.68 0.61 -15.34
CA ALA A 15 -0.79 -0.33 -14.66
C ALA A 15 0.41 0.40 -14.04
N ILE A 16 1.03 1.34 -14.76
CA ILE A 16 2.13 2.17 -14.24
C ILE A 16 1.68 2.95 -12.99
N GLU A 17 0.54 3.63 -13.06
CA GLU A 17 0.02 4.41 -11.94
C GLU A 17 -0.21 3.53 -10.71
N MET A 18 -0.83 2.37 -10.89
CA MET A 18 -1.17 1.46 -9.80
C MET A 18 0.07 0.79 -9.22
N VAL A 19 1.01 0.33 -10.05
CA VAL A 19 2.27 -0.28 -9.61
C VAL A 19 3.14 0.71 -8.84
N ASN A 20 3.11 2.01 -9.17
CA ASN A 20 3.84 3.04 -8.42
C ASN A 20 3.31 3.27 -7.00
N ARG A 21 2.12 2.77 -6.66
CA ARG A 21 1.55 2.85 -5.31
C ARG A 21 1.82 1.61 -4.47
N LEU A 22 2.33 0.54 -5.08
CA LEU A 22 2.63 -0.70 -4.39
C LEU A 22 3.86 -0.54 -3.47
N SER A 23 3.88 -1.31 -2.38
CA SER A 23 5.09 -1.53 -1.59
C SER A 23 6.18 -2.17 -2.45
N ALA A 24 7.42 -2.19 -1.95
CA ALA A 24 8.52 -2.85 -2.67
C ALA A 24 8.23 -4.35 -2.90
N ASP A 25 7.72 -5.03 -1.87
CA ASP A 25 7.41 -6.46 -1.91
C ASP A 25 6.26 -6.77 -2.86
N ASP A 26 5.18 -5.96 -2.83
CA ASP A 26 4.05 -6.13 -3.74
C ASP A 26 4.42 -5.82 -5.20
N ARG A 27 5.31 -4.85 -5.40
CA ARG A 27 5.84 -4.53 -6.72
C ARG A 27 6.69 -5.68 -7.27
N GLU A 28 7.56 -6.26 -6.46
CA GLU A 28 8.34 -7.44 -6.84
C GLU A 28 7.40 -8.61 -7.21
N ALA A 29 6.39 -8.88 -6.36
CA ALA A 29 5.40 -9.91 -6.63
C ALA A 29 4.61 -9.66 -7.94
N PHE A 30 4.26 -8.40 -8.23
CA PHE A 30 3.67 -8.01 -9.51
C PHE A 30 4.63 -8.28 -10.69
N GLU A 31 5.88 -7.82 -10.59
CA GLU A 31 6.87 -7.91 -11.67
C GLU A 31 7.21 -9.37 -12.01
N GLU A 32 7.38 -10.23 -11.00
CA GLU A 32 7.58 -11.66 -11.17
C GLU A 32 6.35 -12.33 -11.80
N ARG A 33 5.16 -12.03 -11.31
CA ARG A 33 3.93 -12.65 -11.79
C ARG A 33 3.62 -12.23 -13.23
N ALA A 34 3.84 -10.97 -13.57
CA ALA A 34 3.68 -10.47 -14.94
C ALA A 34 4.63 -11.20 -15.90
N ALA A 35 5.89 -11.42 -15.50
CA ALA A 35 6.85 -12.18 -16.30
C ALA A 35 6.41 -13.64 -16.51
N ILE A 36 5.97 -14.33 -15.44
CA ILE A 36 5.49 -15.72 -15.55
C ILE A 36 4.28 -15.80 -16.49
N ILE A 37 3.30 -14.92 -16.35
CA ILE A 37 2.09 -14.94 -17.18
C ILE A 37 2.43 -14.60 -18.65
N GLU A 38 3.34 -13.66 -18.89
CA GLU A 38 3.81 -13.32 -20.24
C GLU A 38 4.54 -14.49 -20.90
N TYR A 39 5.57 -15.02 -20.24
CA TYR A 39 6.48 -15.98 -20.85
C TYR A 39 5.98 -17.42 -20.78
N ASP A 40 5.45 -17.87 -19.64
CA ASP A 40 4.98 -19.26 -19.49
C ASP A 40 3.54 -19.39 -19.99
N GLY A 41 2.72 -18.37 -19.73
CA GLY A 41 1.33 -18.32 -20.19
C GLY A 41 1.17 -17.93 -21.66
N GLN A 42 2.24 -17.44 -22.31
CA GLN A 42 2.22 -16.92 -23.70
C GLN A 42 1.15 -15.84 -23.90
N VAL A 43 0.88 -15.06 -22.86
CA VAL A 43 -0.10 -13.99 -22.86
C VAL A 43 0.60 -12.67 -23.26
N PRO A 44 -0.04 -11.80 -24.08
CA PRO A 44 0.54 -10.49 -24.36
C PRO A 44 0.84 -9.71 -23.08
N ARG A 45 2.02 -9.08 -23.02
CA ARG A 45 2.52 -8.24 -21.90
C ARG A 45 1.42 -7.46 -21.17
N ALA A 46 0.65 -6.66 -21.90
CA ALA A 46 -0.38 -5.80 -21.30
C ALA A 46 -1.46 -6.61 -20.53
N HIS A 47 -1.85 -7.77 -21.06
CA HIS A 47 -2.79 -8.66 -20.39
C HIS A 47 -2.13 -9.40 -19.22
N ALA A 48 -0.86 -9.78 -19.35
CA ALA A 48 -0.09 -10.36 -18.24
C ALA A 48 0.05 -9.39 -17.05
N GLU A 49 0.35 -8.12 -17.33
CA GLU A 49 0.40 -7.03 -16.34
C GLU A 49 -0.96 -6.85 -15.66
N CYS A 50 -2.07 -6.80 -16.42
CA CYS A 50 -3.41 -6.72 -15.83
C CYS A 50 -3.72 -7.89 -14.88
N LEU A 51 -3.41 -9.12 -15.28
CA LEU A 51 -3.67 -10.30 -14.46
C LEU A 51 -2.78 -10.34 -13.22
N ALA A 52 -1.50 -9.95 -13.34
CA ALA A 52 -0.58 -9.85 -12.21
C ALA A 52 -1.05 -8.80 -11.20
N LEU A 53 -1.51 -7.64 -11.67
CA LEU A 53 -2.03 -6.58 -10.81
C LEU A 53 -3.32 -7.01 -10.09
N LEU A 54 -4.22 -7.72 -10.77
CA LEU A 54 -5.38 -8.34 -10.14
C LEU A 54 -4.98 -9.36 -9.07
N GLU A 55 -3.87 -10.09 -9.26
CA GLU A 55 -3.38 -11.04 -8.27
C GLU A 55 -2.82 -10.34 -7.02
N VAL A 56 -2.09 -9.24 -7.18
CA VAL A 56 -1.64 -8.40 -6.05
C VAL A 56 -2.84 -7.80 -5.32
N LEU A 57 -3.78 -7.18 -6.06
CA LEU A 57 -5.02 -6.62 -5.51
C LEU A 57 -5.89 -7.65 -4.78
N ARG A 58 -5.90 -8.90 -5.24
CA ARG A 58 -6.65 -9.99 -4.59
C ARG A 58 -6.03 -10.36 -3.24
N ARG A 59 -4.71 -10.19 -3.09
CA ARG A 59 -3.98 -10.49 -1.85
C ARG A 59 -4.09 -9.33 -0.87
N ASP A 60 -3.97 -8.11 -1.37
CA ASP A 60 -4.17 -6.90 -0.58
C ASP A 60 -4.83 -5.78 -1.40
N ALA A 61 -6.12 -5.55 -1.13
CA ALA A 61 -6.91 -4.52 -1.79
C ALA A 61 -6.59 -3.10 -1.29
N LEU A 62 -5.89 -2.97 -0.15
CA LEU A 62 -5.52 -1.69 0.45
C LEU A 62 -4.27 -1.09 -0.19
N ALA A 63 -3.37 -1.92 -0.72
CA ALA A 63 -2.16 -1.51 -1.46
C ALA A 63 -2.45 -0.48 -2.58
N VAL A 64 -3.66 -0.48 -3.15
CA VAL A 64 -4.06 0.47 -4.21
C VAL A 64 -4.78 1.72 -3.68
N LYS A 65 -5.34 1.66 -2.47
CA LYS A 65 -6.12 2.77 -1.90
C LYS A 65 -5.28 3.83 -1.21
N GLY A 66 -3.98 3.60 -1.00
CA GLY A 66 -3.08 4.58 -0.38
C GLY A 66 -3.48 4.94 1.06
N ALA A 67 -4.26 4.08 1.71
CA ALA A 67 -4.66 4.26 3.09
C ALA A 67 -3.54 3.72 3.99
N VAL A 68 -3.03 4.55 4.88
CA VAL A 68 -1.98 4.23 5.84
C VAL A 68 -2.47 4.51 7.26
N VAL A 69 -1.91 3.80 8.23
CA VAL A 69 -2.19 4.06 9.64
C VAL A 69 -1.08 4.92 10.23
N LEU A 70 -1.44 5.98 10.95
CA LEU A 70 -0.52 6.71 11.82
C LEU A 70 -0.79 6.29 13.26
N GLN A 71 0.27 5.87 13.94
CA GLN A 71 0.29 5.87 15.40
C GLN A 71 0.60 7.29 15.86
N VAL A 72 -0.24 7.82 16.75
CA VAL A 72 -0.13 9.19 17.24
C VAL A 72 -0.26 9.25 18.75
N GLU A 73 0.24 10.33 19.34
CA GLU A 73 0.00 10.68 20.74
C GLU A 73 -0.88 11.94 20.81
N ILE A 74 -2.02 11.84 21.49
CA ILE A 74 -2.98 12.92 21.73
C ILE A 74 -3.35 12.88 23.21
N ASP A 75 -3.27 14.01 23.92
CA ASP A 75 -3.55 14.12 25.36
C ASP A 75 -2.82 13.09 26.25
N GLY A 76 -1.62 12.66 25.83
CA GLY A 76 -0.82 11.63 26.51
C GLY A 76 -1.30 10.20 26.32
N GLY A 77 -2.31 9.98 25.47
CA GLY A 77 -2.79 8.67 25.04
C GLY A 77 -2.30 8.31 23.63
N THR A 78 -2.11 7.02 23.37
CA THR A 78 -1.85 6.52 22.01
C THR A 78 -3.16 6.33 21.25
N GLU A 79 -3.25 6.97 20.08
CA GLU A 79 -4.35 6.79 19.14
C GLU A 79 -3.85 6.33 17.76
N TRP A 80 -4.79 5.85 16.93
CA TRP A 80 -4.52 5.26 15.62
C TRP A 80 -5.38 5.95 14.57
N LEU A 81 -4.75 6.68 13.66
CA LEU A 81 -5.44 7.40 12.58
C LEU A 81 -5.32 6.63 11.28
N LEU A 82 -6.42 6.47 10.56
CA LEU A 82 -6.42 5.96 9.19
C LEU A 82 -6.53 7.14 8.22
N THR A 83 -5.57 7.31 7.32
CA THR A 83 -5.59 8.41 6.35
C THR A 83 -5.21 7.95 4.94
N THR A 84 -5.73 8.62 3.92
CA THR A 84 -5.27 8.50 2.53
C THR A 84 -4.35 9.65 2.11
N ASP A 85 -4.18 10.65 2.97
CA ASP A 85 -3.30 11.80 2.75
C ASP A 85 -2.49 12.05 4.02
N LEU A 86 -1.22 11.63 3.98
CA LEU A 86 -0.31 11.74 5.11
C LEU A 86 0.07 13.19 5.42
N ALA A 87 0.16 14.05 4.40
CA ALA A 87 0.51 15.45 4.58
C ALA A 87 -0.62 16.20 5.29
N PHE A 88 -1.86 15.98 4.84
CA PHE A 88 -3.04 16.51 5.52
C PHE A 88 -3.17 15.98 6.96
N ALA A 89 -3.00 14.68 7.17
CA ALA A 89 -3.12 14.08 8.51
C ALA A 89 -2.10 14.67 9.50
N ARG A 90 -0.85 14.88 9.09
CA ARG A 90 0.18 15.53 9.91
C ARG A 90 -0.16 16.98 10.26
N ALA A 91 -0.66 17.75 9.30
CA ALA A 91 -1.09 19.12 9.55
C ALA A 91 -2.27 19.16 10.54
N HIS A 92 -3.27 18.31 10.32
CA HIS A 92 -4.43 18.21 11.20
C HIS A 92 -4.05 17.76 12.61
N LEU A 93 -3.13 16.79 12.74
CA LEU A 93 -2.62 16.32 14.02
C LEU A 93 -1.90 17.43 14.80
N ALA A 94 -1.11 18.26 14.12
CA ALA A 94 -0.45 19.40 14.74
C ALA A 94 -1.48 20.46 15.22
N ASP A 95 -2.56 20.68 14.46
CA ASP A 95 -3.61 21.64 14.83
C ASP A 95 -4.37 21.22 16.11
N ILE A 96 -4.54 19.92 16.34
CA ILE A 96 -5.18 19.37 17.55
C ILE A 96 -4.18 19.11 18.69
N GLY A 97 -2.91 19.51 18.53
CA GLY A 97 -1.89 19.38 19.57
C GLY A 97 -1.31 17.96 19.73
N GLY A 98 -1.59 17.06 18.79
CA GLY A 98 -1.03 15.72 18.79
C GLY A 98 0.35 15.64 18.14
N SER A 99 0.98 14.47 18.24
CA SER A 99 2.27 14.20 17.61
C SER A 99 2.32 12.82 16.95
N GLU A 100 3.03 12.73 15.82
CA GLU A 100 3.24 11.45 15.12
C GLU A 100 4.28 10.61 15.85
N VAL A 101 3.95 9.33 16.04
CA VAL A 101 4.88 8.32 16.58
C VAL A 101 5.44 7.48 15.44
N ALA A 102 4.57 6.95 14.57
CA ALA A 102 4.98 6.09 13.45
C ALA A 102 3.91 6.04 12.35
N VAL A 103 4.33 5.68 11.13
CA VAL A 103 3.45 5.28 10.02
C VAL A 103 3.55 3.77 9.85
N LEU A 104 2.41 3.09 9.85
CA LEU A 104 2.30 1.64 9.94
C LEU A 104 1.31 1.08 8.93
N ASP A 105 1.45 -0.22 8.65
CA ASP A 105 0.53 -0.96 7.79
C ASP A 105 -0.82 -1.21 8.49
N LEU A 106 -1.92 -1.11 7.75
CA LEU A 106 -3.26 -1.27 8.32
C LEU A 106 -3.54 -2.71 8.75
N ALA A 107 -3.11 -3.70 7.96
CA ALA A 107 -3.36 -5.10 8.27
C ALA A 107 -2.60 -5.52 9.54
N ASP A 108 -1.33 -5.11 9.65
CA ASP A 108 -0.51 -5.36 10.84
C ASP A 108 -1.14 -4.74 12.09
N VAL A 109 -1.56 -3.47 12.03
CA VAL A 109 -2.19 -2.80 13.18
C VAL A 109 -3.50 -3.47 13.58
N ILE A 110 -4.36 -3.82 12.61
CA ILE A 110 -5.62 -4.52 12.91
C ILE A 110 -5.34 -5.85 13.59
N TYR A 111 -4.35 -6.61 13.12
CA TYR A 111 -4.03 -7.92 13.66
C TYR A 111 -3.37 -7.82 15.05
N GLU A 112 -2.28 -7.07 15.15
CA GLU A 112 -1.43 -7.03 16.34
C GLU A 112 -2.06 -6.24 17.48
N GLN A 113 -2.68 -5.08 17.20
CA GLN A 113 -3.25 -4.23 18.26
C GLN A 113 -4.72 -4.44 18.53
N TYR A 114 -5.51 -4.80 17.51
CA TYR A 114 -6.96 -4.92 17.64
C TYR A 114 -7.46 -6.36 17.58
N GLY A 115 -6.56 -7.35 17.48
CA GLY A 115 -6.95 -8.77 17.46
C GLY A 115 -7.81 -9.15 16.25
N GLY A 116 -7.68 -8.42 15.14
CA GLY A 116 -8.37 -8.69 13.88
C GLY A 116 -9.60 -7.84 13.61
N VAL A 117 -10.08 -7.02 14.56
CA VAL A 117 -11.28 -6.17 14.36
C VAL A 117 -11.10 -4.79 14.99
N ALA A 118 -11.14 -3.75 14.16
CA ALA A 118 -11.13 -2.36 14.61
C ALA A 118 -12.47 -1.66 14.28
N VAL A 119 -12.84 -0.66 15.08
CA VAL A 119 -13.98 0.22 14.84
C VAL A 119 -13.47 1.60 14.44
N LEU A 120 -14.00 2.16 13.35
CA LEU A 120 -13.72 3.54 12.97
C LEU A 120 -14.55 4.48 13.84
N GLY A 121 -13.87 5.38 14.54
CA GLY A 121 -14.45 6.48 15.31
C GLY A 121 -14.16 7.83 14.65
N THR A 122 -14.83 8.88 15.13
CA THR A 122 -14.45 10.25 14.80
C THR A 122 -13.29 10.67 15.69
N LEU A 123 -12.28 11.31 15.10
CA LEU A 123 -11.26 12.02 15.87
C LEU A 123 -11.90 13.25 16.54
N GLY A 124 -11.62 13.44 17.82
CA GLY A 124 -12.22 14.48 18.68
C GLY A 124 -11.86 15.90 18.29
#